data_AF-I6PBF5-F1
#
_entry.id   AF-I6PBF5-F1
#
_cell.length_a   1.000
_cell.length_b   1.000
_cell.length_c   1.000
_cell.angle_alpha   90.00
_cell.angle_beta   90.00
_cell.angle_gamma   90.00
#
_symmetry.space_group_name_H-M   'P 1'
#
loop_
_entity.id
_entity.type
_entity.pdbx_description
1 polymer ?
#
loop_
_entity_poly.entity_id
_entity_poly.type
_entity_poly.pdbx_seq_one_letter_code
_entity_poly.pdbx_strand_id
1 'polypeptide(L)'
;FSCALFGPDGGLVANAPHVPVHLGAMSSTVRWQLNYWGENLNEGDVLVVNHPCAGGSHLPDITVVTPVFDNGKLVFFVASRGHHAEIGGITPGSMPP
;
A
#
# COMPACT_ATOMS: atom_id res chain seq x y z
N PHE A 1 -1.92 10.26 7.33
CA PHE A 1 -1.22 9.20 6.58
C PHE A 1 -0.81 8.09 7.55
N SER A 2 -0.57 6.88 7.05
CA SER A 2 -0.10 5.73 7.83
C SER A 2 1.15 5.13 7.22
N CYS A 3 2.08 4.69 8.05
CA CYS A 3 3.25 3.93 7.63
C CYS A 3 3.27 2.60 8.36
N ALA A 4 3.65 1.54 7.66
CA ALA A 4 3.71 0.19 8.20
C ALA A 4 4.83 -0.65 7.56
N LEU A 5 5.32 -1.62 8.32
CA LEU A 5 6.27 -2.63 7.93
C LEU A 5 5.55 -3.97 7.83
N PHE A 6 5.82 -4.73 6.79
CA PHE A 6 5.22 -6.04 6.54
C PHE A 6 6.30 -7.09 6.29
N GLY A 7 6.09 -8.31 6.76
CA GLY A 7 6.96 -9.44 6.47
C GLY A 7 7.00 -9.75 4.96
N PRO A 8 7.85 -10.69 4.54
CA PRO A 8 8.00 -11.06 3.13
C PRO A 8 6.74 -11.73 2.55
N ASP A 9 5.82 -12.18 3.41
CA ASP A 9 4.49 -12.71 3.09
C ASP A 9 3.39 -11.63 3.07
N GLY A 10 3.75 -10.37 3.28
CA GLY A 10 2.81 -9.25 3.40
C GLY A 10 2.03 -9.21 4.73
N GLY A 11 2.43 -9.98 5.74
CA GLY A 11 1.87 -9.90 7.10
C GLY A 11 2.33 -8.65 7.84
N LEU A 12 1.41 -7.92 8.50
CA LEU A 12 1.75 -6.72 9.26
C LEU A 12 2.69 -7.04 10.44
N VAL A 13 3.83 -6.34 10.51
CA VAL A 13 4.83 -6.48 11.58
C VAL A 13 4.79 -5.30 12.54
N ALA A 14 4.73 -4.08 12.00
CA ALA A 14 4.70 -2.86 12.80
C ALA A 14 3.96 -1.73 12.06
N ASN A 15 3.33 -0.82 12.80
CA ASN A 15 2.65 0.34 12.23
C ASN A 15 2.75 1.57 13.14
N ALA A 16 2.67 2.75 12.53
CA ALA A 16 2.57 4.01 13.26
C ALA A 16 1.21 4.12 14.00
N PRO A 17 1.16 4.74 15.19
CA PRO A 17 0.03 4.61 16.13
C PRO A 17 -1.22 5.48 15.82
N HIS A 18 -1.36 6.03 14.62
CA HIS A 18 -2.29 7.16 14.42
C HIS A 18 -3.58 6.86 13.63
N VAL A 19 -3.68 5.75 12.88
CA VAL A 19 -4.88 5.46 12.07
C VAL A 19 -5.17 3.94 11.99
N PRO A 20 -5.94 3.38 12.95
CA PRO A 20 -6.24 1.95 13.01
C PRO A 20 -6.99 1.40 11.79
N VAL A 21 -7.84 2.23 11.16
CA VAL A 21 -8.68 1.82 10.02
C VAL A 21 -7.87 1.40 8.78
N HIS A 22 -6.63 1.87 8.63
CA HIS A 22 -5.78 1.51 7.49
C HIS A 22 -5.12 0.12 7.61
N LEU A 23 -5.09 -0.48 8.81
CA LEU A 23 -4.21 -1.62 9.09
C LEU A 23 -4.64 -2.92 8.42
N GLY A 24 -5.95 -3.21 8.41
CA GLY A 24 -6.48 -4.37 7.70
C GLY A 24 -6.30 -4.24 6.19
N ALA A 25 -6.62 -3.07 5.63
CA ALA A 25 -6.61 -2.84 4.19
C ALA A 25 -5.19 -2.80 3.59
N MET A 26 -4.20 -2.26 4.32
CA MET A 26 -2.82 -2.20 3.83
C MET A 26 -2.16 -3.58 3.73
N SER A 27 -2.45 -4.51 4.64
CA SER A 27 -1.93 -5.90 4.54
C SER A 27 -2.46 -6.59 3.28
N SER A 28 -3.75 -6.42 2.98
CA SER A 28 -4.35 -6.92 1.73
C SER A 28 -3.75 -6.26 0.49
N THR A 29 -3.43 -4.96 0.56
CA THR A 29 -2.75 -4.21 -0.52
C THR A 29 -1.38 -4.81 -0.82
N VAL A 30 -0.54 -4.98 0.21
CA VAL A 30 0.82 -5.53 0.05
C VAL A 30 0.78 -6.95 -0.50
N ARG A 31 -0.10 -7.81 0.04
CA ARG A 31 -0.28 -9.18 -0.48
C ARG A 31 -0.76 -9.21 -1.92
N TRP A 32 -1.65 -8.31 -2.30
CA TRP A 32 -2.10 -8.21 -3.68
C TRP A 32 -0.92 -7.86 -4.60
N GLN A 33 -0.10 -6.87 -4.23
CA GLN A 33 1.09 -6.51 -5.03
C GLN A 33 2.08 -7.67 -5.12
N LEU A 34 2.37 -8.33 -3.99
CA LEU A 34 3.23 -9.51 -3.95
C LEU A 34 2.74 -10.60 -4.92
N ASN A 35 1.45 -10.92 -4.90
CA ASN A 35 0.87 -11.96 -5.75
C ASN A 35 0.80 -11.57 -7.22
N TYR A 36 0.48 -10.30 -7.51
CA TYR A 36 0.33 -9.81 -8.88
C TYR A 36 1.67 -9.72 -9.60
N TRP A 37 2.68 -9.15 -8.94
CA TRP A 37 4.01 -8.97 -9.52
C TRP A 37 4.84 -10.25 -9.45
N GLY A 38 4.73 -11.02 -8.35
CA GLY A 38 5.45 -12.29 -8.18
C GLY A 38 6.95 -12.12 -8.42
N GLU A 39 7.48 -12.85 -9.40
CA GLU A 39 8.90 -12.81 -9.80
C GLU A 39 9.31 -11.51 -10.52
N ASN A 40 8.35 -10.70 -10.98
CA ASN A 40 8.64 -9.40 -11.61
C ASN A 40 8.86 -8.27 -10.60
N LEU A 41 8.90 -8.58 -9.30
CA LEU A 41 9.19 -7.62 -8.24
C LEU A 41 10.71 -7.53 -8.05
N ASN A 42 11.28 -6.33 -8.24
CA ASN A 42 12.72 -6.13 -8.24
C ASN A 42 13.17 -5.18 -7.12
N GLU A 43 14.44 -5.31 -6.74
CA GLU A 43 15.09 -4.36 -5.85
C GLU A 43 15.09 -2.95 -6.47
N GLY A 44 14.65 -1.97 -5.70
CA GLY A 44 14.50 -0.59 -6.15
C GLY A 44 13.10 -0.23 -6.69
N ASP A 45 12.20 -1.20 -6.86
CA ASP A 45 10.83 -0.91 -7.28
C ASP A 45 10.08 -0.07 -6.25
N VAL A 46 9.23 0.84 -6.74
CA VAL A 46 8.30 1.62 -5.92
C VAL A 46 6.93 1.56 -6.58
N LEU A 47 6.01 0.84 -5.94
CA LEU A 47 4.67 0.61 -6.46
C LEU A 47 3.70 1.65 -5.90
N VAL A 48 2.84 2.19 -6.75
CA VAL A 48 1.80 3.15 -6.35
C VAL A 48 0.44 2.57 -6.70
N VAL A 49 -0.46 2.48 -5.72
CA VAL A 49 -1.77 1.85 -5.88
C VAL A 49 -2.87 2.61 -5.14
N ASN A 50 -3.99 2.81 -5.83
CA ASN A 50 -5.26 3.26 -5.25
C ASN A 50 -6.47 2.48 -5.78
N HIS A 51 -6.26 1.51 -6.67
CA HIS A 51 -7.36 0.75 -7.27
C HIS A 51 -8.07 -0.12 -6.21
N PRO A 52 -9.42 -0.11 -6.11
CA PRO A 52 -10.13 -0.83 -5.07
C PRO A 52 -9.87 -2.35 -5.05
N CYS A 53 -9.77 -2.98 -6.23
CA CYS A 53 -9.47 -4.41 -6.31
C CYS A 53 -8.09 -4.79 -5.76
N ALA A 54 -7.17 -3.81 -5.65
CA ALA A 54 -5.80 -3.99 -5.21
C ALA A 54 -5.58 -3.48 -3.77
N GLY A 55 -6.66 -3.34 -2.99
CA GLY A 55 -6.61 -2.98 -1.56
C GLY A 55 -6.79 -1.48 -1.25
N GLY A 56 -7.11 -0.66 -2.27
CA GLY A 56 -7.60 0.70 -2.06
C GLY A 56 -8.99 0.70 -1.39
N SER A 57 -9.15 1.45 -0.30
CA SER A 57 -10.46 1.66 0.35
C SER A 57 -11.40 2.49 -0.52
N HIS A 58 -10.82 3.46 -1.21
CA HIS A 58 -11.42 4.38 -2.17
C HIS A 58 -10.27 5.10 -2.90
N LEU A 59 -10.56 5.71 -4.03
CA LEU A 59 -9.54 6.28 -4.93
C LEU A 59 -8.62 7.35 -4.32
N PRO A 60 -9.06 8.20 -3.38
CA PRO A 60 -8.18 9.19 -2.76
C PRO A 60 -7.16 8.59 -1.77
N ASP A 61 -7.32 7.34 -1.35
CA ASP A 61 -6.32 6.66 -0.53
C ASP A 61 -5.25 6.03 -1.42
N ILE A 62 -4.11 6.73 -1.55
CA ILE A 62 -2.97 6.26 -2.33
C ILE A 62 -2.01 5.54 -1.40
N THR A 63 -1.64 4.32 -1.76
CA THR A 63 -0.63 3.52 -1.06
C THR A 63 0.62 3.40 -1.93
N VAL A 64 1.76 3.77 -1.35
CA VAL A 64 3.08 3.48 -1.90
C VAL A 64 3.61 2.23 -1.21
N VAL A 65 4.03 1.23 -1.98
CA VAL A 65 4.58 -0.04 -1.49
C VAL A 65 5.98 -0.20 -2.07
N THR A 66 6.97 -0.41 -1.20
CA THR A 66 8.36 -0.63 -1.61
C THR A 66 8.83 -1.96 -1.02
N PRO A 67 9.18 -2.95 -1.86
CA PRO A 67 9.85 -4.15 -1.39
C PRO A 67 11.29 -3.85 -1.00
N VAL A 68 11.75 -4.49 0.08
CA VAL A 68 13.12 -4.37 0.55
C VAL A 68 13.81 -5.71 0.40
N PHE A 69 14.93 -5.68 -0.32
CA PHE A 69 15.76 -6.84 -0.61
C PHE A 69 17.06 -6.78 0.19
N ASP A 70 17.60 -7.95 0.50
CA ASP A 70 18.97 -8.15 0.98
C ASP A 70 19.57 -9.31 0.20
N ASN A 71 20.74 -9.10 -0.42
CA ASN A 71 21.43 -10.11 -1.24
C ASN A 71 20.52 -10.78 -2.29
N GLY A 72 19.67 -9.99 -2.96
CA GLY A 72 18.75 -10.48 -3.99
C GLY A 72 17.51 -11.21 -3.47
N LYS A 73 17.29 -11.25 -2.15
CA LYS A 73 16.13 -11.89 -1.53
C LYS A 73 15.20 -10.85 -0.89
N LEU A 74 13.90 -10.97 -1.17
CA LEU A 74 12.86 -10.18 -0.50
C LEU A 74 12.84 -10.47 1.00
N VAL A 75 13.04 -9.45 1.83
CA VAL A 75 13.08 -9.56 3.29
C VAL A 75 11.80 -9.03 3.93
N PHE A 76 11.32 -7.87 3.48
CA PHE A 76 10.12 -7.23 4.01
C PHE A 76 9.58 -6.20 3.02
N PHE A 77 8.43 -5.62 3.32
CA PHE A 77 7.89 -4.45 2.62
C PHE A 77 7.74 -3.28 3.57
N VAL A 78 7.92 -2.07 3.04
CA VAL A 78 7.38 -0.86 3.65
C VAL A 78 6.18 -0.39 2.84
N ALA A 79 5.16 0.12 3.53
CA ALA A 79 4.08 0.81 2.84
C ALA A 79 3.65 2.07 3.57
N SER A 80 3.33 3.08 2.78
CA SER A 80 2.81 4.37 3.23
C SER A 80 1.50 4.67 2.53
N ARG A 81 0.44 4.98 3.29
CA ARG A 81 -0.86 5.37 2.76
C ARG A 81 -1.19 6.81 3.11
N GLY A 82 -1.48 7.62 2.10
CA GLY A 82 -1.94 9.00 2.22
C GLY A 82 -3.37 9.15 1.72
N HIS A 83 -4.16 9.98 2.40
CA HIS A 83 -5.47 10.41 1.91
C HIS A 83 -5.29 11.74 1.18
N HIS A 84 -5.67 11.78 -0.09
CA HIS A 84 -5.62 12.98 -0.92
C HIS A 84 -6.99 13.64 -0.94
N ALA A 85 -7.03 14.98 -0.87
CA ALA A 85 -8.28 15.73 -0.85
C ALA A 85 -9.00 15.75 -2.21
N GLU A 86 -8.29 15.40 -3.29
CA GLU A 86 -8.78 15.44 -4.66
C GLU A 86 -8.01 14.42 -5.52
N ILE A 87 -8.69 13.77 -6.47
CA ILE A 87 -8.12 12.76 -7.37
C ILE A 87 -8.68 12.84 -8.82
N GLY A 88 -9.41 13.90 -9.15
CA GLY A 88 -10.03 14.13 -10.45
C GLY A 88 -11.45 13.57 -10.57
N GLY A 89 -12.22 13.62 -9.49
CA GLY A 89 -13.62 13.14 -9.48
C GLY A 89 -14.57 14.03 -10.30
N ILE A 90 -15.81 13.56 -10.49
CA ILE A 90 -16.86 14.35 -11.18
C ILE A 90 -17.24 15.65 -10.45
N THR A 91 -17.00 15.70 -9.14
CA THR A 91 -17.19 16.88 -8.30
C THR A 91 -15.96 17.05 -7.42
N PRO A 92 -15.59 18.30 -7.06
CA PRO A 92 -14.45 18.54 -6.20
C PRO A 92 -14.61 17.87 -4.82
N GLY A 93 -13.53 17.27 -4.34
CA GLY A 93 -13.43 16.65 -3.01
C GLY A 93 -13.13 15.15 -3.06
N SER A 94 -12.78 14.59 -1.90
CA SER A 94 -12.39 13.19 -1.77
C SER A 94 -13.55 12.23 -1.51
N MET A 95 -14.74 12.75 -1.20
CA MET A 95 -15.94 11.96 -0.88
C MET A 95 -17.16 12.59 -1.56
N PRO A 96 -17.28 12.51 -2.90
CA PRO A 96 -18.48 12.97 -3.60
C PRO A 96 -19.70 12.14 -3.14
N PRO A 97 -20.90 12.77 -3.03
CA PRO A 97 -22.10 12.13 -2.52
C PRO A 97 -22.66 11.01 -3.42
#